data_AF-A0A7V1ING4-F1
#
_entry.id   AF-A0A7V1ING4-F1
#
_cell.length_a   1.000
_cell.length_b   1.000
_cell.length_c   1.000
_cell.angle_alpha   90.00
_cell.angle_beta   90.00
_cell.angle_gamma   90.00
#
_symmetry.space_group_name_H-M   'P 1'
#
loop_
_entity.id
_entity.type
_entity.pdbx_description
1 polymer ?
#
loop_
_entity_poly.entity_id
_entity_poly.type
_entity_poly.pdbx_seq_one_letter_code
_entity_poly.pdbx_strand_id
1 'polypeptide(L)'
;MARDQERRAEGSSRGLLERGFFDGFAWSIPVAFAPAIAAFRFEQGDVLYRDRAAYDPLEGRIPRGLRAIQVLHPARTGRSALSDSDGDRRLSSWQSEINVDLIDLASGRHDSRVISQGQLLTTLWRGDEGWLEPGRGEPPLPLPARVVHQRLEQARAAFDARQRTKRGVRFLFVVDLASDASRIKARNIEDALGEAGDLESIELPLDEAGIEEAEHFLPTVVVRALLVPGRTSGEILPILRMSLYGGRSDEEATSADSEEGSTVSDRFSIGRHGLLEEIG
;
A
#
# COMPACT_ATOMS: atom_id res chain seq x y z
N MET A 1 3.50 -26.26 22.17
CA MET A 1 2.96 -25.87 20.85
C MET A 1 1.92 -24.76 20.90
N ALA A 2 1.01 -24.68 21.90
CA ALA A 2 0.03 -23.58 21.98
C ALA A 2 0.62 -22.20 22.34
N ARG A 3 1.72 -22.14 23.10
CA ARG A 3 2.35 -20.86 23.55
C ARG A 3 3.19 -20.14 22.48
N ASP A 4 3.51 -20.80 21.36
CA ASP A 4 4.24 -20.16 20.25
C ASP A 4 3.30 -19.47 19.24
N GLN A 5 2.01 -19.82 19.22
CA GLN A 5 1.02 -19.15 18.37
C GLN A 5 0.50 -17.84 18.99
N GLU A 6 0.36 -17.78 20.32
CA GLU A 6 -0.08 -16.57 21.04
C GLU A 6 0.92 -15.41 20.92
N ARG A 7 2.24 -15.70 20.86
CA ARG A 7 3.26 -14.66 20.65
C ARG A 7 3.33 -14.11 19.22
N ARG A 8 2.69 -14.75 18.24
CA ARG A 8 2.64 -14.24 16.85
C ARG A 8 1.46 -13.31 16.59
N ALA A 9 0.39 -13.39 17.39
CA ALA A 9 -0.82 -12.59 17.17
C ALA A 9 -0.76 -11.18 17.79
N GLU A 10 -0.02 -10.98 18.88
CA GLU A 10 0.02 -9.68 19.58
C GLU A 10 1.02 -8.65 18.99
N GLY A 11 1.79 -9.02 17.95
CA GLY A 11 2.81 -8.15 17.33
C GLY A 11 2.55 -7.75 15.88
N SER A 12 1.42 -8.13 15.28
CA SER A 12 1.31 -8.15 13.81
C SER A 12 0.94 -6.82 13.16
N SER A 13 0.18 -5.93 13.81
CA SER A 13 -0.30 -4.68 13.19
C SER A 13 0.64 -3.49 13.35
N ARG A 14 1.60 -3.53 14.29
CA ARG A 14 2.70 -2.54 14.38
C ARG A 14 3.93 -2.90 13.51
N GLY A 15 4.03 -4.14 13.04
CA GLY A 15 5.29 -4.71 12.55
C GLY A 15 5.70 -4.36 11.10
N LEU A 16 4.79 -3.94 10.23
CA LEU A 16 5.07 -3.79 8.79
C LEU A 16 5.89 -2.52 8.47
N LEU A 17 5.66 -1.40 9.18
CA LEU A 17 6.46 -0.18 8.99
C LEU A 17 7.60 -0.02 10.00
N GLU A 18 7.53 -0.67 11.17
CA GLU A 18 8.63 -0.65 12.17
C GLU A 18 9.92 -1.26 11.61
N ARG A 19 9.82 -2.11 10.58
CA ARG A 19 10.97 -2.75 9.95
C ARG A 19 11.75 -1.85 9.01
N GLY A 20 11.23 -0.69 8.63
CA GLY A 20 11.88 0.26 7.71
C GLY A 20 11.92 -0.19 6.24
N PHE A 21 11.34 -1.35 5.92
CA PHE A 21 11.29 -1.95 4.58
C PHE A 21 9.88 -2.48 4.31
N PHE A 22 9.48 -2.53 3.04
CA PHE A 22 8.24 -3.18 2.61
C PHE A 22 8.41 -4.70 2.61
N ASP A 23 7.43 -5.40 3.17
CA ASP A 23 7.33 -6.85 3.05
C ASP A 23 6.78 -7.25 1.66
N GLY A 24 7.01 -8.52 1.27
CA GLY A 24 6.50 -9.09 0.02
C GLY A 24 7.31 -8.78 -1.26
N PHE A 25 8.23 -7.81 -1.21
CA PHE A 25 9.24 -7.67 -2.27
C PHE A 25 10.33 -8.73 -2.13
N ALA A 26 10.81 -9.26 -3.26
CA ALA A 26 11.96 -10.14 -3.29
C ALA A 26 13.27 -9.40 -2.96
N TRP A 27 13.35 -8.11 -3.30
CA TRP A 27 14.44 -7.21 -2.90
C TRP A 27 14.07 -6.48 -1.60
N SER A 28 15.07 -6.10 -0.82
CA SER A 28 14.86 -5.32 0.39
C SER A 28 14.58 -3.86 0.03
N ILE A 29 13.30 -3.45 -0.04
CA ILE A 29 12.93 -2.08 -0.44
C ILE A 29 12.57 -1.21 0.77
N PRO A 30 13.35 -0.15 1.08
CA PRO A 30 13.03 0.75 2.18
C PRO A 30 11.69 1.46 2.00
N VAL A 31 11.00 1.73 3.11
CA VAL A 31 9.75 2.53 3.12
C VAL A 31 9.98 3.94 2.57
N ALA A 32 11.21 4.46 2.60
CA ALA A 32 11.57 5.74 1.98
C ALA A 32 11.29 5.78 0.46
N PHE A 33 11.21 4.63 -0.22
CA PHE A 33 10.83 4.52 -1.63
C PHE A 33 9.31 4.47 -1.85
N ALA A 34 8.48 4.65 -0.81
CA ALA A 34 7.02 4.68 -0.94
C ALA A 34 6.53 5.58 -2.08
N PRO A 35 7.00 6.84 -2.24
CA PRO A 35 6.55 7.71 -3.31
C PRO A 35 6.92 7.18 -4.71
N ALA A 36 8.12 6.61 -4.85
CA ALA A 36 8.59 6.03 -6.12
C ALA A 36 7.74 4.81 -6.51
N ILE A 37 7.45 3.92 -5.56
CA ILE A 37 6.61 2.74 -5.78
C ILE A 37 5.17 3.16 -6.14
N ALA A 38 4.57 4.08 -5.38
CA ALA A 38 3.20 4.53 -5.62
C ALA A 38 3.03 5.23 -6.99
N ALA A 39 4.05 5.93 -7.45
CA ALA A 39 4.04 6.64 -8.73
C ALA A 39 4.57 5.80 -9.91
N PHE A 40 5.05 4.58 -9.65
CA PHE A 40 5.82 3.77 -10.62
C PHE A 40 6.98 4.54 -11.25
N ARG A 41 7.72 5.26 -10.42
CA ARG A 41 8.71 6.22 -10.88
C ARG A 41 9.90 6.33 -9.94
N PHE A 42 10.96 5.63 -10.31
CA PHE A 42 12.30 5.84 -9.77
C PHE A 42 13.00 6.96 -10.55
N GLU A 43 13.84 7.73 -9.87
CA GLU A 43 14.53 8.90 -10.42
C GLU A 43 16.05 8.79 -10.27
N GLN A 44 16.77 9.61 -11.02
CA GLN A 44 18.23 9.69 -10.93
C GLN A 44 18.72 9.84 -9.49
N GLY A 45 19.66 8.98 -9.12
CA GLY A 45 20.26 8.95 -7.79
C GLY A 45 19.63 7.92 -6.85
N ASP A 46 18.49 7.33 -7.21
CA ASP A 46 17.92 6.21 -6.47
C ASP A 46 18.89 5.01 -6.53
N VAL A 47 19.19 4.43 -5.37
CA VAL A 47 20.03 3.23 -5.24
C VAL A 47 19.27 2.17 -4.47
N LEU A 48 19.12 1.00 -5.09
CA LEU A 48 18.35 -0.12 -4.60
C LEU A 48 19.29 -1.29 -4.39
N TYR A 49 19.33 -1.83 -3.17
CA TYR A 49 20.13 -3.01 -2.86
C TYR A 49 19.23 -4.22 -2.74
N ARG A 50 19.74 -5.35 -3.23
CA ARG A 50 19.03 -6.64 -3.10
C ARG A 50 18.88 -7.04 -1.63
N ASP A 51 19.98 -6.94 -0.90
CA ASP A 51 20.09 -7.34 0.49
C ASP A 51 19.95 -6.16 1.45
N ARG A 52 19.15 -6.35 2.49
CA ARG A 52 18.91 -5.35 3.54
C ARG A 52 20.21 -4.80 4.15
N ALA A 53 21.18 -5.67 4.41
CA ALA A 53 22.44 -5.31 5.05
C ALA A 53 23.29 -4.34 4.21
N ALA A 54 23.03 -4.21 2.90
CA ALA A 54 23.77 -3.28 2.04
C ALA A 54 23.27 -1.83 2.13
N TYR A 55 22.17 -1.59 2.85
CA TYR A 55 21.73 -0.24 3.21
C TYR A 55 22.48 0.35 4.41
N ASP A 56 23.15 -0.49 5.20
CA ASP A 56 24.02 -0.04 6.29
C ASP A 56 25.41 0.34 5.73
N PRO A 57 26.19 1.20 6.43
CA PRO A 57 27.56 1.49 6.05
C PRO A 57 28.38 0.21 5.88
N LEU A 58 28.93 0.02 4.68
CA LEU A 58 29.79 -1.12 4.37
C LEU A 58 31.17 -0.89 4.96
N GLU A 59 31.45 -1.53 6.11
CA GLU A 59 32.77 -1.50 6.73
C GLU A 59 33.63 -2.70 6.31
N GLY A 60 34.90 -2.44 5.97
CA GLY A 60 35.87 -3.49 5.65
C GLY A 60 35.65 -4.12 4.27
N ARG A 61 35.72 -5.45 4.20
CA ARG A 61 35.65 -6.19 2.93
C ARG A 61 34.20 -6.43 2.53
N ILE A 62 33.79 -5.86 1.40
CA ILE A 62 32.45 -6.04 0.82
C ILE A 62 32.24 -7.54 0.45
N PRO A 63 31.20 -8.19 0.97
CA PRO A 63 30.86 -9.56 0.61
C PRO A 63 30.63 -9.73 -0.90
N ARG A 64 31.10 -10.86 -1.45
CA ARG A 64 30.83 -11.20 -2.85
C ARG A 64 29.34 -11.48 -3.05
N GLY A 65 28.82 -11.10 -4.20
CA GLY A 65 27.42 -11.33 -4.57
C GLY A 65 26.46 -10.22 -4.17
N LEU A 66 26.90 -9.23 -3.38
CA LEU A 66 26.11 -8.03 -3.13
C LEU A 66 25.98 -7.21 -4.42
N ARG A 67 24.74 -6.89 -4.76
CA ARG A 67 24.38 -6.14 -5.97
C ARG A 67 23.55 -4.92 -5.61
N ALA A 68 23.77 -3.86 -6.37
CA ALA A 68 22.95 -2.66 -6.35
C ALA A 68 22.44 -2.34 -7.76
N ILE A 69 21.30 -1.67 -7.81
CA ILE A 69 20.80 -0.98 -9.00
C ILE A 69 20.85 0.51 -8.69
N GLN A 70 21.54 1.28 -9.51
CA GLN A 70 21.51 2.74 -9.45
C GLN A 70 20.75 3.30 -10.64
N VAL A 71 19.76 4.14 -10.41
CA VAL A 71 19.05 4.85 -11.47
C VAL A 71 19.88 6.07 -11.88
N LEU A 72 20.21 6.15 -13.17
CA LEU A 72 20.98 7.23 -13.78
C LEU A 72 20.07 8.27 -14.44
N HIS A 73 18.96 7.82 -15.04
CA HIS A 73 17.95 8.66 -15.70
C HIS A 73 16.54 8.05 -15.53
N PRO A 74 15.46 8.85 -15.56
CA PRO A 74 15.40 10.27 -15.86
C PRO A 74 16.00 11.15 -14.75
N ALA A 75 16.48 12.34 -15.13
CA ALA A 75 16.91 13.33 -14.15
C ALA A 75 15.78 13.61 -13.16
N ARG A 76 16.15 13.87 -11.90
CA ARG A 76 15.20 14.20 -10.85
C ARG A 76 14.36 15.38 -11.29
N THR A 77 13.07 15.15 -11.57
CA THR A 77 12.23 16.24 -12.06
C THR A 77 11.91 17.15 -10.90
N GLY A 78 12.53 18.33 -10.85
CA GLY A 78 12.22 19.33 -9.85
C GLY A 78 10.80 19.86 -10.05
N ARG A 79 9.79 19.21 -9.45
CA ARG A 79 8.36 19.60 -9.42
C ARG A 79 7.76 20.18 -10.72
N SER A 80 8.36 19.92 -11.89
CA SER A 80 8.02 20.68 -13.10
C SER A 80 6.87 20.00 -13.84
N ALA A 81 5.81 20.79 -13.98
CA ALA A 81 4.61 20.65 -14.79
C ALA A 81 4.38 19.26 -15.42
N LEU A 82 3.43 18.54 -14.81
CA LEU A 82 2.67 17.48 -15.45
C LEU A 82 2.17 18.00 -16.81
N SER A 83 2.73 17.50 -17.91
CA SER A 83 2.06 17.66 -19.19
C SER A 83 0.70 16.99 -19.08
N ASP A 84 -0.36 17.69 -19.48
CA ASP A 84 -1.74 17.19 -19.61
C ASP A 84 -1.84 16.09 -20.67
N SER A 85 -1.13 14.98 -20.49
CA SER A 85 -1.43 13.76 -21.23
C SER A 85 -2.74 13.22 -20.65
N ASP A 86 -3.79 13.30 -21.44
CA ASP A 86 -5.16 12.81 -21.20
C ASP A 86 -5.24 11.26 -21.12
N GLY A 87 -4.17 10.62 -20.64
CA GLY A 87 -3.99 9.16 -20.60
C GLY A 87 -3.82 8.61 -19.19
N ASP A 88 -3.84 7.27 -19.08
CA ASP A 88 -3.59 6.57 -17.82
C ASP A 88 -2.15 6.83 -17.35
N ARG A 89 -2.02 7.78 -16.41
CA ARG A 89 -0.73 8.18 -15.82
C ARG A 89 0.04 7.00 -15.25
N ARG A 90 -0.63 5.97 -14.73
CA ARG A 90 0.04 4.78 -14.18
C ARG A 90 0.71 3.99 -15.29
N LEU A 91 0.02 3.79 -16.41
CA LEU A 91 0.56 3.08 -17.56
C LEU A 91 1.72 3.86 -18.19
N SER A 92 1.58 5.18 -18.31
CA SER A 92 2.65 6.06 -18.83
C SER A 92 3.91 5.99 -17.97
N SER A 93 3.79 6.10 -16.64
CA SER A 93 4.93 5.91 -15.72
C SER A 93 5.53 4.51 -15.85
N TRP A 94 4.70 3.46 -15.83
CA TRP A 94 5.14 2.07 -15.91
C TRP A 94 5.99 1.80 -17.16
N GLN A 95 5.56 2.32 -18.31
CA GLN A 95 6.25 2.14 -19.60
C GLN A 95 7.38 3.16 -19.83
N SER A 96 7.59 4.10 -18.92
CA SER A 96 8.62 5.12 -19.11
C SER A 96 10.02 4.52 -19.02
N GLU A 97 10.87 4.94 -19.95
CA GLU A 97 12.25 4.50 -20.05
C GLU A 97 13.12 5.08 -18.92
N ILE A 98 14.03 4.25 -18.40
CA ILE A 98 15.02 4.60 -17.41
C ILE A 98 16.38 4.00 -17.78
N ASN A 99 17.44 4.71 -17.41
CA ASN A 99 18.80 4.19 -17.50
C ASN A 99 19.24 3.77 -16.12
N VAL A 100 19.74 2.56 -15.98
CA VAL A 100 20.20 2.00 -14.70
C VAL A 100 21.59 1.41 -14.83
N ASP A 101 22.35 1.45 -13.75
CA ASP A 101 23.59 0.69 -13.59
C ASP A 101 23.35 -0.50 -12.66
N LEU A 102 23.74 -1.69 -13.12
CA LEU A 102 23.82 -2.90 -12.30
C LEU A 102 25.22 -3.04 -11.74
N ILE A 103 25.36 -2.86 -10.43
CA ILE A 103 26.66 -2.73 -9.77
C ILE A 103 26.95 -3.98 -8.96
N ASP A 104 28.07 -4.64 -9.24
CA ASP A 104 28.68 -5.64 -8.36
C ASP A 104 29.53 -4.90 -7.32
N LEU A 105 29.04 -4.80 -6.09
CA LEU A 105 29.66 -3.96 -5.06
C LEU A 105 31.04 -4.46 -4.64
N ALA A 106 31.30 -5.77 -4.74
CA ALA A 106 32.57 -6.35 -4.34
C ALA A 106 33.70 -6.07 -5.35
N SER A 107 33.37 -6.00 -6.64
CA SER A 107 34.34 -5.75 -7.72
C SER A 107 34.31 -4.31 -8.24
N GLY A 108 33.27 -3.53 -7.94
CA GLY A 108 33.05 -2.19 -8.47
C GLY A 108 32.68 -2.17 -9.96
N ARG A 109 32.46 -3.33 -10.58
CA ARG A 109 32.03 -3.42 -11.98
C ARG A 109 30.57 -3.03 -12.09
N HIS A 110 30.24 -2.31 -13.15
CA HIS A 110 28.87 -1.94 -13.48
C HIS A 110 28.56 -2.24 -14.95
N ASP A 111 27.28 -2.49 -15.21
CA ASP A 111 26.70 -2.69 -16.54
C ASP A 111 25.49 -1.76 -16.69
N SER A 112 25.57 -0.82 -17.64
CA SER A 112 24.52 0.17 -17.88
C SER A 112 23.46 -0.39 -18.81
N ARG A 113 22.19 -0.21 -18.46
CA ARG A 113 21.04 -0.72 -19.21
C ARG A 113 19.96 0.33 -19.37
N VAL A 114 19.26 0.24 -20.49
CA VAL A 114 18.06 1.02 -20.78
C VAL A 114 16.86 0.06 -20.69
N ILE A 115 15.97 0.32 -19.74
CA ILE A 115 14.81 -0.52 -19.39
C ILE A 115 13.60 0.37 -19.09
N SER A 116 12.43 -0.20 -18.82
CA SER A 116 11.29 0.56 -18.31
C SER A 116 11.22 0.59 -16.77
N GLN A 117 10.46 1.54 -16.21
CA GLN A 117 10.12 1.55 -14.78
C GLN A 117 9.43 0.25 -14.35
N GLY A 118 8.54 -0.28 -15.19
CA GLY A 118 7.84 -1.53 -14.96
C GLY A 118 8.78 -2.72 -14.87
N GLN A 119 9.78 -2.80 -15.75
CA GLN A 119 10.83 -3.81 -15.70
C GLN A 119 11.65 -3.73 -14.41
N LEU A 120 12.06 -2.52 -14.00
CA LEU A 120 12.75 -2.34 -12.71
C LEU A 120 11.86 -2.78 -11.54
N LEU A 121 10.65 -2.24 -11.43
CA LEU A 121 9.78 -2.55 -10.29
C LEU A 121 9.41 -4.05 -10.24
N THR A 122 9.19 -4.68 -11.40
CA THR A 122 8.92 -6.12 -11.48
C THR A 122 10.14 -6.95 -11.04
N THR A 123 11.36 -6.49 -11.36
CA THR A 123 12.60 -7.09 -10.85
C THR A 123 12.66 -7.03 -9.32
N LEU A 124 12.41 -5.85 -8.75
CA LEU A 124 12.43 -5.65 -7.30
C LEU A 124 11.37 -6.51 -6.60
N TRP A 125 10.17 -6.55 -7.18
CA TRP A 125 9.03 -7.29 -6.65
C TRP A 125 9.24 -8.80 -6.74
N ARG A 126 9.56 -9.33 -7.92
CA ARG A 126 9.58 -10.78 -8.18
C ARG A 126 10.95 -11.42 -8.04
N GLY A 127 12.02 -10.61 -8.01
CA GLY A 127 13.40 -11.08 -7.91
C GLY A 127 13.98 -11.66 -9.20
N ASP A 128 13.21 -11.63 -10.31
CA ASP A 128 13.68 -12.07 -11.63
C ASP A 128 14.49 -10.94 -12.29
N GLU A 129 15.81 -10.96 -12.13
CA GLU A 129 16.74 -10.03 -12.78
C GLU A 129 16.71 -10.13 -14.31
N GLY A 130 16.13 -11.19 -14.89
CA GLY A 130 15.95 -11.27 -16.32
C GLY A 130 15.04 -10.17 -16.88
N TRP A 131 14.25 -9.47 -16.05
CA TRP A 131 13.47 -8.30 -16.46
C TRP A 131 14.35 -7.11 -16.85
N LEU A 132 15.60 -7.11 -16.40
CA LEU A 132 16.58 -6.08 -16.69
C LEU A 132 17.29 -6.30 -18.03
N GLU A 133 16.97 -7.36 -18.78
CA GLU A 133 17.60 -7.62 -20.08
C GLU A 133 17.05 -6.66 -21.15
N PRO A 134 17.92 -5.92 -21.87
CA PRO A 134 17.48 -5.01 -22.92
C PRO A 134 16.64 -5.73 -23.98
N GLY A 135 15.53 -5.11 -24.38
CA GLY A 135 14.63 -5.66 -25.41
C GLY A 135 13.68 -6.76 -24.92
N ARG A 136 13.68 -7.12 -23.63
CA ARG A 136 12.58 -7.89 -23.06
C ARG A 136 11.28 -7.08 -23.17
N GLY A 137 10.16 -7.76 -23.40
CA GLY A 137 8.85 -7.11 -23.44
C GLY A 137 8.47 -6.47 -22.09
N GLU A 138 7.51 -5.56 -22.12
CA GLU A 138 6.99 -4.88 -20.94
C GLU A 138 6.25 -5.89 -20.02
N PRO A 139 6.54 -5.92 -18.71
CA PRO A 139 5.76 -6.71 -17.76
C PRO A 139 4.30 -6.21 -17.66
N PRO A 140 3.36 -7.08 -17.27
CA PRO A 140 1.97 -6.68 -17.07
C PRO A 140 1.86 -5.63 -15.95
N LEU A 141 1.06 -4.59 -16.20
CA LEU A 141 0.79 -3.54 -15.22
C LEU A 141 0.05 -4.12 -13.99
N PRO A 142 0.50 -3.86 -12.75
CA PRO A 142 -0.21 -4.31 -11.57
C PRO A 142 -1.62 -3.75 -11.47
N LEU A 143 -2.56 -4.60 -11.08
CA LEU A 143 -3.96 -4.24 -10.89
C LEU A 143 -4.08 -3.15 -9.80
N PRO A 144 -5.00 -2.16 -9.98
CA PRO A 144 -5.18 -1.11 -8.98
C PRO A 144 -5.84 -1.65 -7.71
N ALA A 145 -5.55 -1.03 -6.56
CA ALA A 145 -6.17 -1.32 -5.27
C ALA A 145 -7.72 -1.29 -5.30
N ARG A 146 -8.32 -0.52 -6.21
CA ARG A 146 -9.78 -0.49 -6.42
C ARG A 146 -10.35 -1.86 -6.85
N VAL A 147 -9.58 -2.71 -7.52
CA VAL A 147 -10.03 -4.07 -7.88
C VAL A 147 -10.09 -4.95 -6.63
N VAL A 148 -9.12 -4.82 -5.71
CA VAL A 148 -9.19 -5.49 -4.38
C VAL A 148 -10.43 -5.04 -3.62
N HIS A 149 -10.75 -3.75 -3.67
CA HIS A 149 -11.93 -3.19 -3.01
C HIS A 149 -13.24 -3.88 -3.42
N GLN A 150 -13.37 -4.22 -4.70
CA GLN A 150 -14.52 -4.96 -5.24
C GLN A 150 -14.56 -6.43 -4.80
N ARG A 151 -13.43 -6.95 -4.29
CA ARG A 151 -13.23 -8.33 -3.83
C ARG A 151 -13.14 -8.45 -2.31
N LEU A 152 -13.38 -7.38 -1.54
CA LEU A 152 -13.24 -7.38 -0.06
C LEU A 152 -14.02 -8.49 0.65
N GLU A 153 -15.14 -8.91 0.08
CA GLU A 153 -15.95 -10.04 0.55
C GLU A 153 -15.14 -11.35 0.66
N GLN A 154 -14.16 -11.57 -0.23
CA GLN A 154 -13.28 -12.74 -0.20
C GLN A 154 -12.44 -12.79 1.10
N ALA A 155 -12.16 -11.63 1.70
CA ALA A 155 -11.30 -11.54 2.86
C ALA A 155 -11.95 -11.93 4.20
N ARG A 156 -13.29 -12.02 4.26
CA ARG A 156 -14.03 -12.25 5.51
C ARG A 156 -13.52 -13.46 6.29
N ALA A 157 -13.40 -14.62 5.62
CA ALA A 157 -13.01 -15.86 6.26
C ALA A 157 -11.59 -15.79 6.88
N ALA A 158 -10.66 -15.11 6.20
CA ALA A 158 -9.29 -14.95 6.68
C ALA A 158 -9.22 -14.08 7.94
N PHE A 159 -10.09 -13.07 8.06
CA PHE A 159 -10.19 -12.22 9.25
C PHE A 159 -10.97 -12.91 10.38
N ASP A 160 -12.05 -13.64 10.08
CA ASP A 160 -12.81 -14.42 11.07
C ASP A 160 -11.89 -15.42 11.81
N ALA A 161 -10.95 -16.03 11.09
CA ALA A 161 -9.97 -16.96 11.64
C ALA A 161 -8.92 -16.30 12.54
N ARG A 162 -8.60 -15.02 12.33
CA ARG A 162 -7.51 -14.30 13.03
C ARG A 162 -8.00 -13.36 14.13
N GLN A 163 -9.25 -12.87 14.05
CA GLN A 163 -9.76 -11.88 15.00
C GLN A 163 -10.02 -12.46 16.40
N ARG A 164 -9.64 -11.71 17.43
CA ARG A 164 -9.95 -12.04 18.82
C ARG A 164 -11.35 -11.57 19.18
N THR A 165 -11.76 -10.41 18.67
CA THR A 165 -13.10 -9.86 18.86
C THR A 165 -14.15 -10.78 18.26
N LYS A 166 -15.07 -11.30 19.09
CA LYS A 166 -16.14 -12.20 18.66
C LYS A 166 -17.51 -11.53 18.53
N ARG A 167 -17.70 -10.34 19.10
CA ARG A 167 -18.93 -9.56 19.03
C ARG A 167 -18.64 -8.07 18.87
N GLY A 168 -19.34 -7.39 17.98
CA GLY A 168 -19.17 -5.96 17.71
C GLY A 168 -19.30 -5.63 16.23
N VAL A 169 -18.51 -4.66 15.78
CA VAL A 169 -18.45 -4.24 14.37
C VAL A 169 -17.06 -4.43 13.81
N ARG A 170 -16.98 -4.85 12.54
CA ARG A 170 -15.76 -4.89 11.75
C ARG A 170 -15.89 -3.95 10.55
N PHE A 171 -14.84 -3.19 10.30
CA PHE A 171 -14.67 -2.42 9.07
C PHE A 171 -13.44 -2.92 8.31
N LEU A 172 -13.66 -3.51 7.13
CA LEU A 172 -12.65 -4.01 6.21
C LEU A 172 -12.40 -3.00 5.09
N PHE A 173 -11.14 -2.65 4.82
CA PHE A 173 -10.80 -1.76 3.71
C PHE A 173 -9.40 -2.03 3.16
N VAL A 174 -9.15 -1.52 1.96
CA VAL A 174 -7.87 -1.67 1.27
C VAL A 174 -6.96 -0.50 1.61
N VAL A 175 -5.70 -0.80 1.91
CA VAL A 175 -4.64 0.18 2.13
C VAL A 175 -3.52 -0.10 1.14
N ASP A 176 -3.03 0.94 0.46
CA ASP A 176 -1.77 0.87 -0.26
C ASP A 176 -0.69 1.53 0.59
N LEU A 177 0.21 0.73 1.14
CA LEU A 177 1.28 1.17 2.02
C LEU A 177 2.30 2.07 1.30
N ALA A 178 2.36 2.07 -0.03
CA ALA A 178 3.17 3.03 -0.78
C ALA A 178 2.51 4.41 -0.88
N SER A 179 1.18 4.48 -0.79
CA SER A 179 0.40 5.71 -1.00
C SER A 179 0.22 6.51 0.30
N ASP A 180 0.82 7.70 0.38
CA ASP A 180 0.65 8.62 1.51
C ASP A 180 -0.83 8.91 1.80
N ALA A 181 -1.61 9.18 0.76
CA ALA A 181 -3.05 9.46 0.89
C ALA A 181 -3.80 8.25 1.47
N SER A 182 -3.46 7.03 1.05
CA SER A 182 -4.05 5.81 1.59
C SER A 182 -3.68 5.59 3.05
N ARG A 183 -2.39 5.78 3.41
CA ARG A 183 -1.92 5.65 4.80
C ARG A 183 -2.53 6.70 5.73
N ILE A 184 -2.62 7.96 5.30
CA ILE A 184 -3.25 9.03 6.08
C ILE A 184 -4.74 8.72 6.29
N LYS A 185 -5.44 8.29 5.24
CA LYS A 185 -6.84 7.88 5.35
C LYS A 185 -7.00 6.72 6.34
N ALA A 186 -6.16 5.68 6.24
CA ALA A 186 -6.20 4.53 7.14
C ALA A 186 -6.00 4.96 8.60
N ARG A 187 -5.01 5.82 8.86
CA ARG A 187 -4.74 6.38 10.18
C ARG A 187 -5.91 7.21 10.72
N ASN A 188 -6.50 8.08 9.91
CA ASN A 188 -7.64 8.90 10.34
C ASN A 188 -8.87 8.05 10.68
N ILE A 189 -9.07 6.92 10.01
CA ILE A 189 -10.13 5.97 10.34
C ILE A 189 -9.80 5.27 11.67
N GLU A 190 -8.57 4.79 11.82
CA GLU A 190 -8.10 4.10 13.01
C GLU A 190 -8.17 5.00 14.25
N ASP A 191 -7.68 6.23 14.17
CA ASP A 191 -7.75 7.23 15.23
C ASP A 191 -9.22 7.53 15.60
N ALA A 192 -10.10 7.76 14.62
CA ALA A 192 -11.52 8.06 14.86
C ALA A 192 -12.29 6.88 15.50
N LEU A 193 -12.01 5.65 15.08
CA LEU A 193 -12.62 4.47 15.69
C LEU A 193 -12.05 4.18 17.08
N GLY A 194 -10.77 4.47 17.31
CA GLY A 194 -10.11 4.34 18.62
C GLY A 194 -10.67 5.30 19.66
N GLU A 195 -11.15 6.48 19.26
CA GLU A 195 -11.87 7.39 20.17
C GLU A 195 -13.23 6.83 20.63
N ALA A 196 -13.82 5.90 19.87
CA ALA A 196 -15.11 5.30 20.20
C ALA A 196 -15.03 4.12 21.17
N GLY A 197 -13.83 3.60 21.46
CA GLY A 197 -13.60 2.52 22.41
C GLY A 197 -12.38 1.66 22.08
N ASP A 198 -12.31 0.47 22.67
CA ASP A 198 -11.26 -0.51 22.36
C ASP A 198 -11.25 -0.83 20.86
N LEU A 199 -10.06 -0.92 20.27
CA LEU A 199 -9.86 -1.16 18.85
C LEU A 199 -8.88 -2.30 18.64
N GLU A 200 -9.32 -3.32 17.90
CA GLU A 200 -8.44 -4.35 17.36
C GLU A 200 -8.15 -4.05 15.89
N SER A 201 -6.87 -3.98 15.54
CA SER A 201 -6.39 -3.67 14.19
C SER A 201 -5.60 -4.87 13.66
N ILE A 202 -6.02 -5.39 12.51
CA ILE A 202 -5.40 -6.55 11.84
C ILE A 202 -5.13 -6.15 10.40
N GLU A 203 -3.92 -6.39 9.92
CA GLU A 203 -3.51 -6.12 8.54
C GLU A 203 -2.99 -7.42 7.93
N LEU A 204 -3.45 -7.72 6.71
CA LEU A 204 -3.07 -8.92 5.98
C LEU A 204 -2.63 -8.59 4.55
N PRO A 205 -1.50 -9.16 4.10
CA PRO A 205 -1.20 -9.30 2.67
C PRO A 205 -2.35 -9.95 1.91
N LEU A 206 -2.47 -9.66 0.61
CA LEU A 206 -3.64 -10.08 -0.18
C LEU A 206 -3.81 -11.61 -0.27
N ASP A 207 -2.71 -12.35 -0.41
CA ASP A 207 -2.70 -13.81 -0.41
C ASP A 207 -3.14 -14.38 0.94
N GLU A 208 -2.64 -13.80 2.04
CA GLU A 208 -3.03 -14.14 3.40
C GLU A 208 -4.48 -13.75 3.74
N ALA A 209 -5.00 -12.73 3.06
CA ALA A 209 -6.40 -12.31 3.12
C ALA A 209 -7.29 -13.18 2.22
N GLY A 210 -6.75 -14.09 1.41
CA GLY A 210 -7.55 -14.94 0.52
C GLY A 210 -8.11 -14.21 -0.71
N ILE A 211 -7.50 -13.10 -1.12
CA ILE A 211 -7.85 -12.41 -2.37
C ILE A 211 -7.31 -13.21 -3.54
N GLU A 212 -8.18 -13.54 -4.49
CA GLU A 212 -7.80 -14.25 -5.72
C GLU A 212 -6.86 -13.40 -6.58
N GLU A 213 -5.90 -14.05 -7.24
CA GLU A 213 -4.91 -13.43 -8.13
C GLU A 213 -4.03 -12.37 -7.41
N ALA A 214 -3.74 -12.58 -6.13
CA ALA A 214 -2.93 -11.67 -5.32
C ALA A 214 -1.59 -11.30 -5.98
N GLU A 215 -1.01 -12.20 -6.78
CA GLU A 215 0.23 -12.01 -7.54
C GLU A 215 0.15 -10.99 -8.69
N HIS A 216 -1.04 -10.44 -8.97
CA HIS A 216 -1.25 -9.36 -9.94
C HIS A 216 -1.32 -7.97 -9.29
N PHE A 217 -1.23 -7.88 -7.97
CA PHE A 217 -1.21 -6.63 -7.23
C PHE A 217 0.17 -6.34 -6.67
N LEU A 218 0.48 -5.08 -6.40
CA LEU A 218 1.71 -4.74 -5.68
C LEU A 218 1.67 -5.33 -4.26
N PRO A 219 2.81 -5.77 -3.73
CA PRO A 219 2.89 -6.30 -2.37
C PRO A 219 2.64 -5.22 -1.30
N THR A 220 2.62 -3.93 -1.67
CA THR A 220 2.25 -2.83 -0.76
C THR A 220 0.76 -2.70 -0.54
N VAL A 221 -0.07 -3.37 -1.36
CA VAL A 221 -1.52 -3.37 -1.18
C VAL A 221 -1.90 -4.44 -0.19
N VAL A 222 -2.63 -4.07 0.85
CA VAL A 222 -3.06 -4.94 1.95
C VAL A 222 -4.54 -4.74 2.23
N VAL A 223 -5.16 -5.73 2.88
CA VAL A 223 -6.49 -5.56 3.49
C VAL A 223 -6.29 -5.32 4.97
N ARG A 224 -6.96 -4.29 5.50
CA ARG A 224 -6.96 -3.97 6.93
C ARG A 224 -8.37 -4.14 7.50
N ALA A 225 -8.46 -4.78 8.65
CA ALA A 225 -9.65 -4.87 9.49
C ALA A 225 -9.48 -4.04 10.75
N LEU A 226 -10.47 -3.20 11.02
CA LEU A 226 -10.62 -2.49 12.29
C LEU A 226 -11.88 -3.00 12.98
N LEU A 227 -11.72 -3.56 14.18
CA LEU A 227 -12.81 -4.17 14.93
C LEU A 227 -13.05 -3.39 16.21
N VAL A 228 -14.32 -3.02 16.44
CA VAL A 228 -14.76 -2.26 17.62
C VAL A 228 -15.67 -3.16 18.45
N PRO A 229 -15.17 -3.77 19.56
CA PRO A 229 -15.93 -4.71 20.36
C PRO A 229 -17.19 -4.08 20.96
N GLY A 230 -18.29 -4.84 20.96
CA GLY A 230 -19.54 -4.46 21.64
C GLY A 230 -20.30 -3.27 21.03
N ARG A 231 -19.84 -2.71 19.91
CA ARG A 231 -20.54 -1.66 19.16
C ARG A 231 -21.42 -2.24 18.07
N THR A 232 -22.38 -1.44 17.61
CA THR A 232 -23.28 -1.73 16.50
C THR A 232 -22.92 -0.89 15.27
N SER A 233 -23.33 -1.35 14.09
CA SER A 233 -23.05 -0.65 12.83
C SER A 233 -23.64 0.78 12.84
N GLY A 234 -24.77 0.98 13.50
CA GLY A 234 -25.43 2.28 13.66
C GLY A 234 -24.64 3.29 14.50
N GLU A 235 -23.85 2.83 15.47
CA GLU A 235 -22.95 3.69 16.25
C GLU A 235 -21.67 4.04 15.47
N ILE A 236 -21.16 3.09 14.68
CA ILE A 236 -19.87 3.22 13.98
C ILE A 236 -20.00 4.00 12.66
N LEU A 237 -21.11 3.84 11.94
CA LEU A 237 -21.32 4.46 10.64
C LEU A 237 -21.20 6.00 10.66
N PRO A 238 -21.76 6.74 11.64
CA PRO A 238 -21.58 8.19 11.73
C PRO A 238 -20.12 8.62 11.92
N ILE A 239 -19.35 7.87 12.73
CA ILE A 239 -17.92 8.14 12.98
C ILE A 239 -17.13 7.97 11.68
N LEU A 240 -17.37 6.87 10.96
CA LEU A 240 -16.76 6.62 9.65
C LEU A 240 -17.15 7.70 8.64
N ARG A 241 -18.41 8.12 8.60
CA ARG A 241 -18.88 9.21 7.73
C ARG A 241 -18.10 10.50 8.00
N MET A 242 -17.97 10.89 9.27
CA MET A 242 -17.26 12.09 9.68
C MET A 242 -15.77 12.05 9.27
N SER A 243 -15.09 10.93 9.54
CA SER A 243 -13.67 10.74 9.22
C SER A 243 -13.41 10.69 7.70
N LEU A 244 -14.29 10.02 6.93
CA LEU A 244 -14.10 9.79 5.49
C LEU A 244 -14.47 10.99 4.61
N TYR A 245 -15.37 11.87 5.05
CA TYR A 245 -15.87 13.01 4.28
C TYR A 245 -15.46 14.37 4.87
N GLY A 246 -14.59 14.38 5.89
CA GLY A 246 -13.94 15.59 6.39
C GLY A 246 -14.82 16.48 7.28
N GLY A 247 -15.79 15.88 7.99
CA GLY A 247 -16.45 16.54 9.12
C GLY A 247 -17.17 17.86 8.84
N ARG A 248 -17.72 18.09 7.64
CA ARG A 248 -18.81 19.06 7.51
C ARG A 248 -20.02 18.49 8.22
N SER A 249 -20.15 18.78 9.51
CA SER A 249 -21.39 18.60 10.25
C SER A 249 -22.49 19.33 9.48
N ASP A 250 -23.63 18.66 9.30
CA ASP A 250 -24.80 19.23 8.63
C ASP A 250 -25.36 20.50 9.34
N GLU A 251 -24.73 20.94 10.44
CA GLU A 251 -25.08 22.15 11.20
C GLU A 251 -24.90 23.45 10.38
N GLU A 252 -23.96 23.52 9.42
CA GLU A 252 -23.86 24.67 8.49
C GLU A 252 -24.90 24.64 7.35
N ALA A 253 -25.61 23.52 7.15
CA ALA A 253 -26.69 23.45 6.17
C ALA A 253 -28.03 23.99 6.70
N THR A 254 -28.14 24.23 8.00
CA THR A 254 -29.37 24.72 8.65
C THR A 254 -29.51 26.25 8.71
N SER A 255 -28.54 27.02 8.22
CA SER A 255 -28.52 28.49 8.34
C SER A 255 -28.58 29.27 7.03
N ALA A 256 -28.98 28.64 5.92
CA ALA A 256 -29.30 29.37 4.69
C ALA A 256 -30.79 29.19 4.37
N ASP A 257 -31.56 30.25 4.57
CA ASP A 257 -32.95 30.41 4.14
C ASP A 257 -33.14 29.84 2.72
N SER A 258 -33.74 28.66 2.60
CA SER A 258 -34.00 28.03 1.30
C SER A 258 -35.14 27.03 1.42
N GLU A 259 -36.34 27.56 1.15
CA GLU A 259 -37.39 27.00 0.31
C GLU A 259 -37.56 25.46 0.27
N GLU A 260 -38.73 25.06 0.77
CA GLU A 260 -39.31 23.72 0.75
C GLU A 260 -39.14 23.01 -0.62
N GLY A 261 -38.42 21.89 -0.65
CA GLY A 261 -38.63 20.89 -1.71
C GLY A 261 -37.45 20.04 -2.16
N SER A 262 -36.20 20.35 -1.79
CA SER A 262 -35.06 19.54 -2.24
C SER A 262 -34.65 18.52 -1.17
N THR A 263 -35.05 17.27 -1.35
CA THR A 263 -34.47 16.14 -0.60
C THR A 263 -33.01 16.01 -1.01
N VAL A 264 -32.10 16.58 -0.22
CA VAL A 264 -30.66 16.38 -0.40
C VAL A 264 -30.37 14.90 -0.20
N SER A 265 -30.22 14.17 -1.31
CA SER A 265 -29.80 12.77 -1.30
C SER A 265 -28.49 12.66 -0.53
N ASP A 266 -28.49 11.90 0.56
CA ASP A 266 -27.27 11.54 1.27
C ASP A 266 -26.32 10.84 0.27
N ARG A 267 -25.21 11.51 -0.06
CA ARG A 267 -24.21 11.01 -1.02
C ARG A 267 -23.20 10.08 -0.35
N PHE A 268 -23.32 9.86 0.95
CA PHE A 268 -22.43 8.96 1.68
C PHE A 268 -22.73 7.50 1.31
N SER A 269 -21.68 6.76 0.96
CA SER A 269 -21.78 5.34 0.67
C SER A 269 -20.58 4.62 1.25
N ILE A 270 -20.75 3.99 2.41
CA ILE A 270 -19.67 3.25 3.08
C ILE A 270 -19.01 2.21 2.18
N GLY A 271 -19.79 1.57 1.30
CA GLY A 271 -19.33 0.60 0.30
C GLY A 271 -18.30 1.13 -0.70
N ARG A 272 -18.07 2.45 -0.80
CA ARG A 272 -16.98 3.05 -1.61
C ARG A 272 -15.65 3.11 -0.86
N HIS A 273 -15.67 2.93 0.46
CA HIS A 273 -14.53 3.11 1.34
C HIS A 273 -14.11 1.83 2.03
N GLY A 274 -15.05 0.93 2.31
CA GLY A 274 -14.80 -0.41 2.81
C GLY A 274 -16.08 -1.22 2.93
N LEU A 275 -15.99 -2.31 3.65
CA LEU A 275 -17.08 -3.19 4.03
C LEU A 275 -17.29 -3.08 5.54
N LEU A 276 -18.49 -2.65 5.96
CA LEU A 276 -18.88 -2.54 7.36
C LEU A 276 -19.84 -3.67 7.69
N GLU A 277 -19.53 -4.45 8.73
CA GLU A 277 -20.30 -5.63 9.12
C GLU A 277 -20.45 -5.68 10.64
N GLU A 278 -21.59 -6.18 11.10
CA GLU A 278 -21.72 -6.66 12.48
C GLU A 278 -21.19 -8.09 12.54
N ILE A 279 -20.46 -8.38 13.62
CA ILE A 279 -19.92 -9.71 13.91
C ILE A 279 -20.46 -10.15 15.29
N GLY A 280 -20.86 -11.43 15.42
CA GLY A 280 -21.19 -12.05 16.71
C GLY A 280 -22.65 -12.23 17.05
#